data_AF-A0ABD5A9B0-F1
#
_entry.id   AF-A0ABD5A9B0-F1
#
_cell.length_a   1.000
_cell.length_b   1.000
_cell.length_c   1.000
_cell.angle_alpha   90.00
_cell.angle_beta   90.00
_cell.angle_gamma   90.00
#
_symmetry.space_group_name_H-M   'P 1'
#
loop_
_entity.id
_entity.type
_entity.pdbx_description
1 polymer ?
#
loop_
_entity_poly.entity_id
_entity_poly.type
_entity_poly.pdbx_seq_one_letter_code
_entity_poly.pdbx_strand_id
1 'polypeptide(L)'
;MKRPTSITINKLNKKFLEHIKPHIAESTYLGYCSYANTIDKFIGDQKVASMTTHDLEEFVNVTMLSATKPNGDVGYAKKTRNNYASYLKRIFSYIYSKRVMNTAF
;
A
#
# COMPACT_ATOMS: atom_id res chain seq x y z
N MET A 1 -0.08 -28.75 0.65
CA MET A 1 -0.78 -27.50 0.26
C MET A 1 -0.22 -26.36 1.09
N LYS A 2 0.46 -25.36 0.49
CA LYS A 2 1.00 -24.21 1.23
C LYS A 2 -0.17 -23.30 1.64
N ARG A 3 -0.24 -22.90 2.91
CA ARG A 3 -1.29 -21.98 3.38
C ARG A 3 -1.17 -20.64 2.64
N PRO A 4 -2.26 -20.09 2.08
CA PRO A 4 -2.26 -18.74 1.53
C PRO A 4 -1.80 -17.74 2.59
N THR A 5 -0.98 -16.78 2.17
CA THR A 5 -0.49 -15.73 3.07
C THR A 5 -1.68 -14.94 3.63
N SER A 6 -1.84 -14.92 4.96
CA SER A 6 -2.92 -14.24 5.67
C SER A 6 -2.65 -12.76 5.95
N ILE A 7 -1.53 -12.23 5.43
CA ILE A 7 -1.11 -10.84 5.62
C ILE A 7 -2.06 -9.91 4.87
N THR A 8 -2.59 -8.96 5.61
CA THR A 8 -3.41 -7.85 5.11
C THR A 8 -2.52 -6.67 4.69
N ILE A 9 -3.05 -5.77 3.86
CA ILE A 9 -2.31 -4.60 3.36
C ILE A 9 -1.81 -3.72 4.52
N ASN A 10 -2.62 -3.49 5.56
CA ASN A 10 -2.21 -2.71 6.74
C ASN A 10 -1.01 -3.34 7.48
N LYS A 11 -1.01 -4.67 7.65
CA LYS A 11 0.11 -5.41 8.24
C LYS A 11 1.35 -5.35 7.37
N LEU A 12 1.18 -5.41 6.04
CA LEU A 12 2.29 -5.24 5.10
C LEU A 12 2.88 -3.82 5.17
N ASN A 13 2.04 -2.79 5.18
CA ASN A 13 2.44 -1.40 5.33
C ASN A 13 3.26 -1.19 6.60
N LYS A 14 2.76 -1.65 7.76
CA LYS A 14 3.48 -1.55 9.04
C LYS A 14 4.87 -2.20 8.96
N LYS A 15 4.96 -3.44 8.47
CA LYS A 15 6.24 -4.16 8.31
C LYS A 15 7.20 -3.46 7.35
N PHE A 16 6.67 -2.90 6.26
CA PHE A 16 7.49 -2.16 5.30
C PHE A 16 8.02 -0.85 5.89
N LEU A 17 7.17 -0.09 6.59
CA LEU A 17 7.55 1.17 7.22
C LEU A 17 8.63 0.96 8.30
N GLU A 18 8.46 -0.05 9.17
CA GLU A 18 9.48 -0.44 10.16
C GLU A 18 10.81 -0.81 9.49
N HIS A 19 10.76 -1.54 8.38
CA HIS A 19 11.95 -1.93 7.62
C HIS A 19 12.66 -0.74 6.95
N ILE A 20 11.91 0.18 6.35
CA ILE A 20 12.48 1.25 5.52
C ILE A 20 12.92 2.46 6.34
N LYS A 21 12.34 2.69 7.53
CA LYS A 21 12.62 3.85 8.39
C LYS A 21 14.12 4.19 8.55
N PRO A 22 15.02 3.25 8.89
CA PRO A 22 16.44 3.58 9.07
C PRO A 22 17.19 3.85 7.75
N HIS A 23 16.56 3.64 6.59
CA HIS A 23 17.20 3.70 5.27
C HIS A 23 16.82 4.93 4.44
N ILE A 24 15.93 5.79 4.95
CA ILE A 24 15.42 6.96 4.23
C ILE A 24 15.39 8.19 5.13
N ALA A 25 15.38 9.38 4.52
CA ALA A 25 15.23 10.64 5.25
C ALA A 25 13.84 10.71 5.92
N GLU A 26 13.76 11.37 7.08
CA GLU A 26 12.53 11.51 7.87
C GLU A 26 11.38 12.11 7.06
N SER A 27 11.65 13.12 6.23
CA SER A 27 10.64 13.74 5.36
C SER A 27 10.03 12.75 4.36
N THR A 28 10.84 11.81 3.85
CA THR A 28 10.37 10.75 2.94
C THR A 28 9.57 9.71 3.72
N TYR A 29 10.02 9.36 4.92
CA TYR A 29 9.32 8.44 5.81
C TYR A 29 7.92 8.96 6.18
N LEU A 30 7.79 10.24 6.55
CA LEU A 30 6.51 10.87 6.83
C LEU A 30 5.57 10.85 5.61
N GLY A 31 6.11 11.08 4.40
CA GLY A 31 5.37 10.92 3.16
C GLY A 31 4.83 9.50 2.96
N TYR A 32 5.65 8.49 3.25
CA TYR A 32 5.25 7.08 3.18
C TYR A 32 4.19 6.72 4.23
N CYS A 33 4.29 7.24 5.46
CA CYS A 33 3.26 7.07 6.48
C CYS A 33 1.92 7.66 6.01
N SER A 34 1.92 8.83 5.36
CA SER A 34 0.71 9.43 4.80
C SER A 34 0.08 8.54 3.70
N TYR A 35 0.90 7.96 2.83
CA TYR A 35 0.43 7.02 1.81
C TYR A 35 -0.14 5.74 2.42
N ALA A 36 0.57 5.16 3.39
CA ALA A 36 0.13 3.97 4.11
C ALA A 36 -1.24 4.19 4.78
N ASN A 37 -1.41 5.28 5.52
CA ASN A 37 -2.68 5.58 6.19
C ASN A 37 -3.86 5.70 5.22
N THR A 38 -3.62 6.34 4.06
CA THR A 38 -4.67 6.49 3.05
C THR A 38 -4.99 5.16 2.38
N ILE A 39 -3.98 4.36 2.02
CA ILE A 39 -4.17 3.00 1.50
C ILE A 39 -4.94 2.15 2.50
N ASP A 40 -4.55 2.19 3.77
CA ASP A 40 -5.14 1.39 4.84
C ASP A 40 -6.62 1.73 5.05
N LYS A 41 -6.99 3.01 4.91
CA LYS A 41 -8.39 3.46 4.97
C LYS A 41 -9.28 2.79 3.92
N PHE A 42 -8.76 2.50 2.72
CA PHE A 42 -9.58 2.00 1.61
C PHE A 42 -9.45 0.49 1.41
N ILE A 43 -8.23 -0.04 1.48
CA ILE A 43 -7.92 -1.43 1.15
C ILE A 43 -7.07 -2.11 2.23
N GLY A 44 -6.91 -1.52 3.41
CA GLY A 44 -6.02 -2.01 4.48
C GLY A 44 -6.33 -3.42 4.97
N ASP A 45 -7.60 -3.78 5.03
CA ASP A 45 -8.06 -5.08 5.53
C ASP A 45 -8.06 -6.17 4.45
N GLN A 46 -7.81 -5.81 3.19
CA GLN A 46 -7.71 -6.77 2.11
C GLN A 46 -6.45 -7.62 2.27
N LYS A 47 -6.55 -8.92 1.98
CA LYS A 47 -5.41 -9.84 2.03
C LYS A 47 -4.52 -9.60 0.82
N VAL A 48 -3.21 -9.50 1.04
CA VAL A 48 -2.22 -9.34 -0.03
C VAL A 48 -2.34 -10.46 -1.08
N ALA A 49 -2.61 -11.69 -0.64
CA ALA A 49 -2.74 -12.85 -1.52
C ALA A 49 -4.00 -12.84 -2.39
N SER A 50 -5.02 -12.04 -2.06
CA SER A 50 -6.22 -11.87 -2.89
C SER A 50 -6.14 -10.66 -3.81
N MET A 51 -5.09 -9.83 -3.69
CA MET A 51 -4.92 -8.65 -4.53
C MET A 51 -4.46 -9.03 -5.92
N THR A 52 -5.20 -8.58 -6.92
CA THR A 52 -4.83 -8.64 -8.32
C THR A 52 -4.29 -7.28 -8.79
N THR A 53 -3.68 -7.26 -9.97
CA THR A 53 -3.34 -6.00 -10.65
C THR A 53 -4.57 -5.14 -10.87
N HIS A 54 -5.72 -5.76 -11.19
CA HIS A 54 -6.97 -5.05 -11.41
C HIS A 54 -7.44 -4.31 -10.15
N ASP A 55 -7.40 -4.94 -8.98
CA ASP A 55 -7.80 -4.30 -7.71
C ASP A 55 -6.91 -3.08 -7.39
N LEU A 56 -5.61 -3.17 -7.68
CA LEU A 56 -4.67 -2.07 -7.49
C LEU A 56 -4.92 -0.93 -8.49
N GLU A 57 -5.23 -1.26 -9.74
CA GLU A 57 -5.59 -0.29 -10.78
C GLU A 57 -6.92 0.39 -10.47
N GLU A 58 -7.92 -0.35 -9.98
CA GLU A 58 -9.20 0.17 -9.55
C GLU A 58 -9.03 1.11 -8.37
N PHE A 59 -8.23 0.74 -7.37
CA PHE A 59 -7.90 1.63 -6.27
C PHE A 59 -7.29 2.95 -6.77
N VAL A 60 -6.26 2.88 -7.62
CA VAL A 60 -5.53 4.07 -8.11
C VAL A 60 -6.35 4.91 -9.09
N ASN A 61 -7.20 4.31 -9.92
CA ASN A 61 -7.89 4.99 -11.01
C ASN A 61 -9.39 5.19 -10.82
N VAL A 62 -9.99 4.57 -9.82
CA VAL A 62 -11.42 4.72 -9.50
C VAL A 62 -11.56 5.25 -8.08
N THR A 63 -11.14 4.47 -7.07
CA THR A 63 -11.32 4.85 -5.66
C THR A 63 -10.64 6.18 -5.32
N MET A 64 -9.39 6.36 -5.74
CA MET A 64 -8.68 7.61 -5.52
C MET A 64 -9.22 8.78 -6.34
N LEU A 65 -9.94 8.54 -7.44
CA LEU A 65 -10.55 9.62 -8.22
C LEU A 65 -11.85 10.13 -7.61
N SER A 66 -12.57 9.29 -6.88
CA SER A 66 -13.85 9.62 -6.23
C SER A 66 -13.72 9.86 -4.71
N ALA A 67 -12.57 9.58 -4.11
CA ALA A 67 -12.35 9.76 -2.68
C ALA A 67 -12.44 11.23 -2.23
N THR A 68 -13.22 11.49 -1.18
CA THR A 68 -13.23 12.78 -0.48
C THR A 68 -12.03 12.89 0.45
N LYS A 69 -11.22 13.93 0.24
CA LYS A 69 -10.07 14.31 1.06
C LYS A 69 -10.52 14.93 2.38
N PRO A 70 -9.64 15.00 3.40
CA PRO A 70 -9.98 15.64 4.69
C PRO A 70 -10.41 17.10 4.58
N ASN A 71 -9.96 17.82 3.55
CA ASN A 71 -10.33 19.21 3.30
C ASN A 71 -11.66 19.36 2.53
N GLY A 72 -12.40 18.27 2.27
CA GLY A 72 -13.66 18.27 1.54
C GLY A 72 -13.53 18.16 0.03
N ASP A 73 -12.33 18.33 -0.54
CA ASP A 73 -12.11 18.17 -1.97
C ASP A 73 -12.32 16.72 -2.42
N VAL A 74 -12.87 16.54 -3.62
CA VAL A 74 -13.00 15.21 -4.24
C VAL A 74 -11.83 14.92 -5.17
N GLY A 75 -11.28 13.72 -5.06
CA GLY A 75 -10.36 13.14 -6.02
C GLY A 75 -8.90 13.57 -5.87
N TYR A 76 -8.01 12.60 -6.04
CA TYR A 76 -6.57 12.83 -6.05
C TYR A 76 -6.06 13.14 -7.47
N ALA A 77 -5.21 14.16 -7.59
CA ALA A 77 -4.57 14.52 -8.85
C ALA A 77 -3.71 13.37 -9.41
N LYS A 78 -3.56 13.31 -10.74
CA LYS A 78 -2.77 12.26 -11.43
C LYS A 78 -1.36 12.08 -10.85
N LYS A 79 -0.65 13.18 -10.57
CA LYS A 79 0.68 13.13 -9.95
C LYS A 79 0.65 12.42 -8.59
N THR A 80 -0.33 12.74 -7.75
CA THR A 80 -0.50 12.09 -6.45
C THR A 80 -0.81 10.61 -6.63
N ARG A 81 -1.75 10.25 -7.50
CA ARG A 81 -2.10 8.84 -7.80
C ARG A 81 -0.89 8.04 -8.30
N ASN A 82 -0.02 8.64 -9.12
CA ASN A 82 1.25 8.02 -9.53
C ASN A 82 2.19 7.77 -8.35
N ASN A 83 2.25 8.66 -7.36
CA ASN A 83 3.05 8.45 -6.16
C ASN A 83 2.52 7.28 -5.32
N TYR A 84 1.20 7.14 -5.20
CA TYR A 84 0.57 5.99 -4.56
C TYR A 84 0.90 4.69 -5.30
N ALA A 85 0.80 4.66 -6.62
CA ALA A 85 1.19 3.50 -7.42
C ALA A 85 2.68 3.15 -7.23
N SER A 86 3.56 4.16 -7.18
CA SER A 86 4.99 3.95 -6.90
C SER A 86 5.23 3.36 -5.51
N TYR A 87 4.52 3.87 -4.50
CA TYR A 87 4.58 3.33 -3.14
C TYR A 87 4.07 1.89 -3.07
N LEU A 88 2.91 1.59 -3.68
CA LEU A 88 2.37 0.23 -3.79
C LEU A 88 3.39 -0.72 -4.44
N LYS A 89 4.02 -0.30 -5.55
CA LYS A 89 5.08 -1.09 -6.18
C LYS A 89 6.21 -1.42 -5.20
N ARG A 90 6.62 -0.47 -4.34
CA ARG A 90 7.68 -0.68 -3.34
C ARG A 90 7.27 -1.67 -2.26
N ILE A 91 6.06 -1.55 -1.69
CA ILE A 91 5.62 -2.47 -0.62
C ILE A 91 5.43 -3.90 -1.14
N PHE A 92 4.93 -4.06 -2.37
CA PHE A 92 4.84 -5.37 -3.00
C PHE A 92 6.23 -5.90 -3.33
N SER A 93 7.14 -5.09 -3.89
CA SER A 93 8.54 -5.52 -4.12
C SER A 93 9.24 -5.97 -2.82
N TYR A 94 8.94 -5.33 -1.69
CA TYR A 94 9.40 -5.76 -0.38
C TYR A 94 8.89 -7.16 -0.01
N ILE A 95 7.59 -7.45 -0.16
CA ILE A 95 7.06 -8.78 0.18
C ILE A 95 7.59 -9.89 -0.75
N TYR A 96 7.78 -9.58 -2.04
CA TYR A 96 8.39 -10.49 -3.02
C TYR A 96 9.86 -10.79 -2.69
N SER A 97 10.68 -9.76 -2.46
CA SER A 97 12.12 -9.92 -2.17
C SER A 97 12.38 -10.67 -0.86
N LYS A 98 11.53 -10.51 0.14
CA LYS A 98 11.63 -11.23 1.42
C LYS A 98 11.05 -12.65 1.38
N ARG A 99 10.56 -13.14 0.22
CA ARG A 99 9.89 -14.45 0.04
C ARG A 99 8.71 -14.68 0.99
N VAL A 100 8.10 -13.63 1.54
CA VAL A 100 7.05 -13.73 2.56
C VAL A 100 5.75 -14.29 1.98
N MET A 101 5.57 -14.27 0.66
CA MET A 101 4.43 -14.94 0.01
C MET A 101 4.50 -16.48 0.05
N ASN A 102 5.61 -17.06 0.53
CA ASN A 102 5.85 -18.51 0.59
C ASN A 102 5.99 -19.08 2.01
N THR A 103 5.91 -18.25 3.04
CA THR A 103 6.03 -18.68 4.44
C THR A 103 4.67 -18.65 5.12
N ALA A 104 4.16 -19.85 5.42
CA ALA A 104 3.05 -20.04 6.34
C ALA A 104 3.45 -19.48 7.71
N PHE A 105 2.62 -18.58 8.23
CA PHE A 105 2.55 -18.27 9.66
C PHE A 105 1.27 -18.93 10.19
#